data_AF-A0A7Y2B2D0-F1
#
_entry.id   AF-A0A7Y2B2D0-F1
#
_cell.length_a   1.000
_cell.length_b   1.000
_cell.length_c   1.000
_cell.angle_alpha   90.00
_cell.angle_beta   90.00
_cell.angle_gamma   90.00
#
_symmetry.space_group_name_H-M   'P 1'
#
loop_
_entity.id
_entity.type
_entity.pdbx_description
1 polymer ?
#
loop_
_entity_poly.entity_id
_entity_poly.type
_entity_poly.pdbx_seq_one_letter_code
_entity_poly.pdbx_strand_id
1 'polypeptide(L)'
;PLQLVGSVGIYDHQFGYRQQGAMATTMYRDLSFTLLYSDDFENGGTTRGTLDSLQNEFDGFEFADPDRATIAPNPFTLYDVNDDDNDKDVFAARMQLPVDDFRLGGSFRLDRGYNPGTLTLLIDDEADLGDTLGTAVGFARTVEQWYAGGGDIRYSSPAKPYAFAIEFLHGRAEVVGRGGTEADAAVRTVSVYDEIEEDSVLVAGIAITSDERPIPKESYELDRSNRIHLGGSYRIDEWGMDFGAFWERETHEQNFLATGLPDTLENSLNTFTMAAEKRFEGLRGLTMGVRASWYNFDYDARTPWENQIWFDKRNFWLEQNEHEVSYDRMTLLGGEDVMVWKPGLAFSIYEPKSVDFEYRGTVAGVQGKDPKYVETFFILTARPWKQVRFLSDTRLAKYNDPVLDLFSSFASTFAEVAWEFGRGLEIALSYGVDPYVVDETINEYSEIGRDAFLFERGANGDAARRNYSSLGDAIRDAEQALQDEERFQIEGIIHF
;
A
#
# COMPACT_ATOMS: atom_id res chain seq x y z
N PRO A 1 -5.15 -19.93 -2.43
CA PRO A 1 -5.03 -18.70 -3.24
C PRO A 1 -3.54 -18.31 -3.37
N LEU A 2 -2.85 -18.46 -4.51
CA LEU A 2 -2.99 -17.71 -5.77
C LEU A 2 -2.70 -16.21 -5.62
N GLN A 3 -1.43 -15.78 -5.60
CA GLN A 3 -1.04 -14.37 -5.77
C GLN A 3 0.08 -14.19 -6.80
N LEU A 4 -0.18 -13.41 -7.85
CA LEU A 4 0.84 -12.71 -8.65
C LEU A 4 0.31 -11.38 -9.11
N VAL A 5 1.24 -10.42 -9.19
CA VAL A 5 1.03 -9.04 -9.67
C VAL A 5 0.05 -8.23 -8.84
N GLY A 6 -0.28 -8.75 -7.67
CA GLY A 6 -1.63 -8.61 -7.18
C GLY A 6 -1.80 -9.10 -5.76
N SER A 7 -0.79 -8.80 -4.94
CA SER A 7 -0.98 -8.64 -3.50
C SER A 7 -0.57 -7.21 -3.20
N VAL A 8 -1.26 -6.28 -3.86
CA VAL A 8 -1.02 -4.85 -3.64
C VAL A 8 -1.94 -4.47 -2.49
N GLY A 9 -1.39 -3.79 -1.48
CA GLY A 9 -2.15 -3.35 -0.31
C GLY A 9 -2.57 -4.48 0.64
N ILE A 10 -3.40 -4.14 1.62
CA ILE A 10 -3.77 -5.05 2.73
C ILE A 10 -4.81 -6.12 2.37
N TYR A 11 -5.49 -6.00 1.24
CA TYR A 11 -6.54 -6.92 0.78
C TYR A 11 -6.11 -7.84 -0.35
N ASP A 12 -4.84 -7.80 -0.72
CA ASP A 12 -4.25 -8.63 -1.77
C ASP A 12 -4.97 -8.48 -3.14
N HIS A 13 -5.30 -7.26 -3.56
CA HIS A 13 -5.97 -7.06 -4.85
C HIS A 13 -5.06 -7.39 -6.01
N GLN A 14 -5.65 -7.92 -7.09
CA GLN A 14 -4.89 -8.41 -8.25
C GLN A 14 -4.10 -7.34 -9.00
N PHE A 15 -4.49 -6.06 -8.88
CA PHE A 15 -3.89 -4.96 -9.62
C PHE A 15 -3.78 -3.66 -8.81
N GLY A 16 -4.59 -3.50 -7.76
CA GLY A 16 -4.49 -2.50 -6.68
C GLY A 16 -4.69 -1.04 -7.03
N TYR A 17 -5.91 -0.65 -7.42
CA TYR A 17 -6.27 0.73 -7.78
C TYR A 17 -7.75 1.06 -7.63
N ARG A 18 -8.00 2.33 -7.28
CA ARG A 18 -9.26 2.84 -6.77
C ARG A 18 -10.45 2.79 -7.75
N GLN A 19 -10.33 3.05 -9.07
CA GLN A 19 -11.50 2.88 -9.98
C GLN A 19 -11.25 3.11 -11.50
N GLN A 20 -12.26 2.68 -12.29
CA GLN A 20 -12.53 2.86 -13.73
C GLN A 20 -11.44 2.45 -14.74
N GLY A 21 -11.58 1.23 -15.23
CA GLY A 21 -10.70 0.66 -16.24
C GLY A 21 -11.36 -0.33 -17.18
N ALA A 22 -10.63 -0.74 -18.21
CA ALA A 22 -10.99 -1.85 -19.08
C ALA A 22 -10.14 -3.07 -18.73
N MET A 23 -10.80 -4.15 -18.28
CA MET A 23 -10.17 -5.46 -18.16
C MET A 23 -10.59 -6.36 -19.33
N ALA A 24 -9.61 -6.93 -20.02
CA ALA A 24 -9.83 -7.88 -21.10
C ALA A 24 -9.05 -9.16 -20.85
N THR A 25 -9.77 -10.27 -20.73
CA THR A 25 -9.18 -11.61 -20.63
C THR A 25 -9.43 -12.37 -21.91
N THR A 26 -8.38 -12.93 -22.50
CA THR A 26 -8.45 -13.79 -23.68
C THR A 26 -7.62 -15.05 -23.48
N MET A 27 -7.94 -16.08 -24.26
CA MET A 27 -7.26 -17.35 -24.25
C MET A 27 -6.84 -17.70 -25.66
N TYR A 28 -5.54 -17.96 -25.86
CA TYR A 28 -4.99 -18.44 -27.12
C TYR A 28 -4.33 -19.79 -26.89
N ARG A 29 -5.00 -20.87 -27.34
CA ARG A 29 -4.68 -22.25 -26.97
C ARG A 29 -4.73 -22.39 -25.44
N ASP A 30 -3.65 -22.81 -24.81
CA ASP A 30 -3.55 -22.97 -23.36
C ASP A 30 -3.04 -21.69 -22.67
N LEU A 31 -2.60 -20.68 -23.41
CA LEU A 31 -2.12 -19.41 -22.85
C LEU A 31 -3.29 -18.50 -22.52
N SER A 32 -3.46 -18.16 -21.25
CA SER A 32 -4.36 -17.11 -20.77
C SER A 32 -3.62 -15.77 -20.72
N PHE A 33 -4.28 -14.72 -21.19
CA PHE A 33 -3.78 -13.36 -21.17
C PHE A 33 -4.84 -12.42 -20.60
N THR A 34 -4.46 -11.64 -19.60
CA THR A 34 -5.29 -10.58 -19.01
C THR A 34 -4.58 -9.24 -19.19
N LEU A 35 -5.30 -8.27 -19.73
CA LEU A 35 -4.91 -6.87 -19.78
C LEU A 35 -5.83 -6.06 -18.87
N LEU A 36 -5.23 -5.12 -18.16
CA LEU A 36 -5.93 -4.10 -17.40
C LEU A 36 -5.37 -2.73 -17.80
N TYR A 37 -6.27 -1.81 -18.07
CA TYR A 37 -5.98 -0.39 -18.17
C TYR A 37 -6.90 0.33 -17.19
N SER A 38 -6.35 1.14 -16.31
CA SER A 38 -7.12 2.02 -15.41
C SER A 38 -6.70 3.47 -15.67
N ASP A 39 -7.68 4.35 -15.65
CA ASP A 39 -7.50 5.81 -15.75
C ASP A 39 -8.42 6.43 -14.69
N ASP A 40 -7.91 7.39 -13.92
CA ASP A 40 -8.73 8.06 -12.92
C ASP A 40 -9.60 9.14 -13.60
N PHE A 41 -10.84 8.78 -13.89
CA PHE A 41 -11.83 9.69 -14.47
C PHE A 41 -12.58 10.55 -13.44
N GLU A 42 -12.34 10.43 -12.12
CA GLU A 42 -13.12 11.19 -11.12
C GLU A 42 -13.03 12.71 -11.37
N ASN A 43 -11.89 13.20 -11.89
CA ASN A 43 -11.68 14.61 -12.22
C ASN A 43 -11.80 14.94 -13.73
N GLY A 44 -12.25 14.01 -14.57
CA GLY A 44 -12.53 14.26 -15.99
C GLY A 44 -11.30 14.48 -16.89
N GLY A 45 -10.15 13.87 -16.54
CA GLY A 45 -8.97 13.69 -17.41
C GLY A 45 -8.37 14.95 -18.03
N THR A 46 -8.76 16.14 -17.57
CA THR A 46 -8.39 17.44 -18.17
C THR A 46 -8.01 18.51 -17.17
N THR A 47 -8.33 18.34 -15.89
CA THR A 47 -7.84 19.18 -14.78
C THR A 47 -6.40 18.83 -14.47
N ARG A 48 -5.51 19.29 -15.35
CA ARG A 48 -4.09 19.35 -15.01
C ARG A 48 -3.97 20.24 -13.78
N GLY A 49 -3.41 19.72 -12.68
CA GLY A 49 -3.02 20.57 -11.55
C GLY A 49 -2.34 21.83 -12.08
N THR A 50 -2.88 23.00 -11.74
CA THR A 50 -2.27 24.26 -12.12
C THR A 50 -0.93 24.36 -11.39
N LEU A 51 0.17 24.28 -12.14
CA LEU A 51 1.55 24.47 -11.69
C LEU A 51 1.81 25.80 -10.95
N ASP A 52 0.83 26.71 -10.94
CA ASP A 52 0.93 28.06 -10.40
C ASP A 52 1.16 28.11 -8.87
N SER A 53 1.01 27.00 -8.14
CA SER A 53 1.30 26.93 -6.69
C SER A 53 2.66 26.35 -6.32
N LEU A 54 3.35 25.67 -7.24
CA LEU A 54 4.70 25.16 -7.02
C LEU A 54 5.67 26.21 -7.54
N GLN A 55 6.00 27.19 -6.70
CA GLN A 55 7.15 28.04 -6.99
C GLN A 55 8.35 27.11 -7.11
N ASN A 56 9.11 27.20 -8.22
CA ASN A 56 10.50 26.79 -8.20
C ASN A 56 11.16 27.66 -7.12
N GLU A 57 11.16 27.20 -5.86
CA GLU A 57 11.73 27.92 -4.72
C GLU A 57 13.26 27.88 -4.86
N PHE A 58 13.76 28.65 -5.82
CA PHE A 58 15.10 29.21 -5.73
C PHE A 58 15.09 30.45 -4.80
N ASP A 59 13.93 30.92 -4.32
CA ASP A 59 13.83 32.12 -3.48
C ASP A 59 14.16 31.86 -2.00
N GLY A 60 14.39 30.59 -1.61
CA GLY A 60 14.76 30.16 -0.25
C GLY A 60 16.26 30.13 0.07
N PHE A 61 17.12 30.74 -0.75
CA PHE A 61 18.56 30.85 -0.43
C PHE A 61 18.82 31.89 0.69
N GLU A 62 18.54 31.54 1.94
CA GLU A 62 19.14 32.24 3.08
C GLU A 62 20.48 31.56 3.42
N PHE A 63 21.58 32.13 2.92
CA PHE A 63 22.92 31.75 3.38
C PHE A 63 23.12 32.30 4.79
N ALA A 64 23.24 31.40 5.76
CA ALA A 64 23.64 31.73 7.11
C ALA A 64 25.10 32.22 7.10
N ASP A 65 25.28 33.55 7.11
CA ASP A 65 26.55 34.27 7.31
C ASP A 65 27.45 34.45 6.06
N PRO A 66 27.55 35.67 5.48
CA PRO A 66 28.43 35.96 4.34
C PRO A 66 29.93 35.83 4.68
N ASP A 67 30.31 35.81 5.97
CA ASP A 67 31.72 35.69 6.38
C ASP A 67 32.16 34.23 6.61
N ARG A 68 31.23 33.27 6.52
CA ARG A 68 31.50 31.83 6.67
C ARG A 68 30.58 31.03 5.74
N ALA A 69 31.02 30.85 4.50
CA ALA A 69 30.44 29.87 3.59
C ALA A 69 30.70 28.43 4.09
N THR A 70 29.99 28.02 5.15
CA THR A 70 29.78 26.60 5.43
C THR A 70 28.52 26.19 4.69
N ILE A 71 28.72 25.54 3.54
CA ILE A 71 27.66 24.79 2.86
C ILE A 71 27.14 23.77 3.88
N ALA A 72 25.84 23.82 4.18
CA ALA A 72 25.20 22.81 5.02
C ALA A 72 25.44 21.43 4.39
N PRO A 73 25.63 20.34 5.16
CA PRO A 73 26.08 19.04 4.62
C PRO A 73 25.10 18.34 3.68
N ASN A 74 23.92 18.90 3.40
CA ASN A 74 22.92 18.33 2.51
C ASN A 74 22.80 19.22 1.26
N PRO A 75 23.42 18.87 0.11
CA PRO A 75 23.37 19.71 -1.06
C PRO A 75 22.00 19.57 -1.76
N PHE A 76 21.13 20.54 -1.50
CA PHE A 76 20.29 21.25 -2.48
C PHE A 76 19.55 20.43 -3.55
N THR A 77 18.96 19.29 -3.18
CA THR A 77 18.04 18.57 -4.07
C THR A 77 16.63 18.59 -3.51
N LEU A 78 15.72 19.26 -4.22
CA LEU A 78 14.31 19.37 -3.85
C LEU A 78 13.47 18.66 -4.91
N TYR A 79 12.80 17.58 -4.52
CA TYR A 79 11.73 16.96 -5.29
C TYR A 79 10.44 17.17 -4.51
N ASP A 80 9.64 18.14 -4.97
CA ASP A 80 8.29 18.38 -4.46
C ASP A 80 7.28 17.85 -5.48
N VAL A 81 6.24 17.20 -5.00
CA VAL A 81 5.34 16.38 -5.80
C VAL A 81 3.92 16.47 -5.24
N ASN A 82 2.94 16.65 -6.13
CA ASN A 82 1.55 16.44 -5.76
C ASN A 82 1.31 14.93 -5.63
N ASP A 83 1.27 14.43 -4.39
CA ASP A 83 1.13 13.00 -4.06
C ASP A 83 -0.31 12.44 -4.21
N ASP A 84 -1.16 13.10 -4.98
CA ASP A 84 -2.53 12.64 -5.19
C ASP A 84 -2.59 11.59 -6.31
N ASP A 85 -3.10 10.40 -6.02
CA ASP A 85 -3.24 9.32 -7.02
C ASP A 85 -4.34 9.59 -8.05
N ASN A 86 -5.11 10.66 -7.85
CA ASN A 86 -6.20 11.10 -8.70
C ASN A 86 -5.79 11.45 -10.15
N ASP A 87 -4.49 11.35 -10.47
CA ASP A 87 -3.88 11.69 -11.76
C ASP A 87 -3.01 10.54 -12.34
N LYS A 88 -3.14 9.29 -11.86
CA LYS A 88 -2.33 8.14 -12.34
C LYS A 88 -3.03 7.30 -13.42
N ASP A 89 -2.33 7.08 -14.54
CA ASP A 89 -2.66 6.09 -15.56
C ASP A 89 -1.97 4.75 -15.25
N VAL A 90 -2.69 3.63 -15.34
CA VAL A 90 -2.13 2.30 -15.09
C VAL A 90 -2.34 1.38 -16.27
N PHE A 91 -1.29 0.67 -16.66
CA PHE A 91 -1.37 -0.47 -17.56
C PHE A 91 -0.74 -1.70 -16.93
N ALA A 92 -1.50 -2.79 -16.83
CA ALA A 92 -1.03 -4.07 -16.32
C ALA A 92 -1.35 -5.22 -17.26
N ALA A 93 -0.47 -6.21 -17.29
CA ALA A 93 -0.61 -7.41 -18.10
C ALA A 93 -0.20 -8.66 -17.33
N ARG A 94 -0.98 -9.74 -17.50
CA ARG A 94 -0.72 -11.06 -16.92
C ARG A 94 -0.79 -12.12 -18.00
N MET A 95 0.22 -12.98 -18.05
CA MET A 95 0.25 -14.18 -18.91
C MET A 95 0.30 -15.43 -18.02
N GLN A 96 -0.45 -16.47 -18.38
CA GLN A 96 -0.45 -17.75 -17.67
C GLN A 96 -0.47 -18.92 -18.64
N LEU A 97 0.49 -19.82 -18.49
CA LEU A 97 0.63 -21.04 -19.29
C LEU A 97 0.58 -22.28 -18.37
N PRO A 98 -0.46 -23.11 -18.46
CA PRO A 98 -0.47 -24.41 -17.81
C PRO A 98 0.43 -25.39 -18.57
N VAL A 99 1.21 -26.18 -17.84
CA VAL A 99 2.09 -27.25 -18.35
C VAL A 99 1.94 -28.44 -17.40
N ASP A 100 1.07 -29.38 -17.75
CA ASP A 100 0.67 -30.49 -16.86
C ASP A 100 0.15 -29.97 -15.49
N ASP A 101 0.73 -30.45 -14.39
CA ASP A 101 0.43 -30.01 -13.02
C ASP A 101 1.10 -28.66 -12.66
N PHE A 102 1.85 -28.05 -13.60
CA PHE A 102 2.48 -26.76 -13.41
C PHE A 102 1.66 -25.63 -14.06
N ARG A 103 1.79 -24.44 -13.50
CA ARG A 103 1.44 -23.19 -14.16
C ARG A 103 2.62 -22.24 -14.07
N LEU A 104 3.04 -21.76 -15.23
CA LEU A 104 4.02 -20.70 -15.38
C LEU A 104 3.25 -19.40 -15.61
N GLY A 105 3.66 -18.32 -14.97
CA GLY A 105 3.09 -17.02 -15.24
C GLY A 105 4.14 -15.93 -15.31
N GLY A 106 3.77 -14.89 -16.04
CA GLY A 106 4.56 -13.69 -16.24
C GLY A 106 3.67 -12.46 -16.06
N SER A 107 4.28 -11.39 -15.60
CA SER A 107 3.56 -10.17 -15.30
C SER A 107 4.35 -8.91 -15.53
N PHE A 108 3.61 -7.86 -15.86
CA PHE A 108 4.14 -6.54 -16.09
C PHE A 108 3.13 -5.49 -15.66
N ARG A 109 3.61 -4.39 -15.10
CA ARG A 109 2.84 -3.21 -14.72
C ARG A 109 3.66 -1.97 -15.06
N LEU A 110 2.96 -0.96 -15.56
CA LEU A 110 3.47 0.37 -15.84
C LEU A 110 2.46 1.36 -15.29
N ASP A 111 2.92 2.18 -14.36
CA ASP A 111 2.12 3.28 -13.86
C ASP A 111 2.77 4.57 -14.30
N ARG A 112 1.93 5.47 -14.78
CA ARG A 112 2.32 6.82 -15.11
C ARG A 112 1.52 7.71 -14.19
N GLY A 113 2.14 8.12 -13.08
CA GLY A 113 1.56 9.16 -12.26
C GLY A 113 1.77 10.51 -12.90
N TYR A 114 0.70 11.22 -13.24
CA TYR A 114 0.80 12.63 -13.53
C TYR A 114 0.84 13.39 -12.21
N ASN A 115 1.89 13.16 -11.42
CA ASN A 115 2.17 13.95 -10.24
C ASN A 115 3.04 15.13 -10.72
N PRO A 116 2.47 16.29 -11.08
CA PRO A 116 3.28 17.44 -11.45
C PRO A 116 4.13 17.80 -10.24
N GLY A 117 5.44 17.69 -10.42
CA GLY A 117 6.42 18.09 -9.44
C GLY A 117 7.44 19.04 -10.04
N THR A 118 8.26 19.59 -9.16
CA THR A 118 9.48 20.29 -9.52
C THR A 118 10.67 19.49 -9.03
N LEU A 119 11.70 19.36 -9.86
CA LEU A 119 12.95 18.71 -9.48
C LEU A 119 14.09 19.69 -9.68
N THR A 120 14.82 19.99 -8.62
CA THR A 120 16.06 20.77 -8.70
C THR A 120 17.24 19.89 -8.34
N LEU A 121 18.23 19.79 -9.21
CA LEU A 121 19.44 19.00 -9.04
C LEU A 121 20.67 19.88 -9.13
N LEU A 122 21.66 19.64 -8.27
CA LEU A 122 22.98 20.21 -8.45
C LEU A 122 23.79 19.26 -9.36
N ILE A 123 24.05 19.71 -10.57
CA ILE A 123 24.91 19.02 -11.53
C ILE A 123 26.25 19.75 -11.50
N ASP A 124 27.19 19.21 -10.74
CA ASP A 124 28.62 19.55 -10.72
C ASP A 124 29.11 20.48 -9.60
N ASP A 125 30.15 19.97 -8.92
CA ASP A 125 31.03 20.57 -7.90
C ASP A 125 32.51 20.33 -8.33
N GLU A 126 32.80 20.22 -9.63
CA GLU A 126 34.18 20.32 -10.13
C GLU A 126 34.64 21.78 -10.01
N ALA A 127 35.08 22.10 -8.80
CA ALA A 127 35.90 23.25 -8.48
C ALA A 127 37.26 23.14 -9.20
N ASP A 128 37.26 23.36 -10.51
CA ASP A 128 38.42 23.84 -11.24
C ASP A 128 37.93 24.92 -12.22
N LEU A 129 38.28 26.18 -11.90
CA LEU A 129 38.15 27.43 -12.68
C LEU A 129 37.06 28.43 -12.21
N GLY A 130 37.36 29.18 -11.14
CA GLY A 130 36.90 30.57 -10.93
C GLY A 130 35.43 30.78 -10.54
N ASP A 131 35.22 31.56 -9.47
CA ASP A 131 33.99 32.28 -9.09
C ASP A 131 32.64 31.53 -9.22
N THR A 132 32.60 30.21 -9.34
CA THR A 132 31.39 29.41 -9.60
C THR A 132 31.25 28.33 -8.55
N LEU A 133 30.12 28.33 -7.84
CA LEU A 133 29.84 27.49 -6.67
C LEU A 133 29.07 26.21 -7.04
N GLY A 134 28.44 26.18 -8.22
CA GLY A 134 27.80 24.99 -8.78
C GLY A 134 26.78 25.33 -9.86
N THR A 135 26.36 24.32 -10.62
CA THR A 135 25.27 24.44 -11.60
C THR A 135 24.04 23.70 -11.10
N ALA A 136 22.92 24.41 -10.94
CA ALA A 136 21.63 23.82 -10.61
C ALA A 136 20.79 23.66 -11.87
N VAL A 137 20.15 22.50 -12.00
CA VAL A 137 19.19 22.18 -13.06
C VAL A 137 17.83 21.99 -12.44
N GLY A 138 16.89 22.85 -12.82
CA GLY A 138 15.49 22.78 -12.40
C GLY A 138 14.60 22.27 -13.51
N PHE A 139 13.78 21.26 -13.24
CA PHE A 139 12.67 20.84 -14.08
C PHE A 139 11.39 21.38 -13.46
N ALA A 140 10.72 22.32 -14.14
CA ALA A 140 9.45 22.88 -13.71
C ALA A 140 8.29 21.88 -13.86
N ARG A 141 8.51 20.79 -14.62
CA ARG A 141 7.54 19.71 -14.81
C ARG A 141 8.25 18.37 -14.77
N THR A 142 8.02 17.63 -13.69
CA THR A 142 8.36 16.22 -13.60
C THR A 142 7.13 15.34 -13.64
N VAL A 143 7.36 14.06 -13.96
CA VAL A 143 6.34 13.00 -13.92
C VAL A 143 7.00 11.79 -13.26
N GLU A 144 6.31 11.20 -12.30
CA GLU A 144 6.75 9.96 -11.69
C GLU A 144 6.28 8.77 -12.52
N GLN A 145 7.21 7.87 -12.84
CA GLN A 145 6.93 6.67 -13.61
C GLN A 145 7.33 5.45 -12.81
N TRP A 146 6.46 4.44 -12.86
CA TRP A 146 6.63 3.19 -12.15
C TRP A 146 6.62 2.06 -13.15
N TYR A 147 7.54 1.13 -12.98
CA TYR A 147 7.65 -0.06 -13.80
C TYR A 147 7.86 -1.26 -12.91
N ALA A 148 7.09 -2.30 -13.11
CA ALA A 148 7.36 -3.56 -12.45
C ALA A 148 7.05 -4.75 -13.34
N GLY A 149 7.68 -5.86 -13.00
CA GLY A 149 7.41 -7.12 -13.66
C GLY A 149 7.99 -8.28 -12.88
N GLY A 150 7.63 -9.47 -13.34
CA GLY A 150 8.11 -10.67 -12.69
C GLY A 150 7.48 -11.93 -13.26
N GLY A 151 7.70 -13.03 -12.54
CA GLY A 151 7.20 -14.32 -12.95
C GLY A 151 7.04 -15.28 -11.79
N ASP A 152 6.25 -16.32 -12.06
CA ASP A 152 5.97 -17.38 -11.12
C ASP A 152 5.99 -18.76 -11.73
N ILE A 153 6.25 -19.71 -10.84
CA ILE A 153 6.05 -21.12 -11.06
C ILE A 153 5.17 -21.66 -9.95
N ARG A 154 4.12 -22.37 -10.35
CA ARG A 154 3.19 -23.01 -9.43
C ARG A 154 3.06 -24.47 -9.80
N TYR A 155 3.02 -25.32 -8.79
CA TYR A 155 2.72 -26.74 -8.93
C TYR A 155 1.51 -27.08 -8.07
N SER A 156 0.52 -27.72 -8.68
CA SER A 156 -0.62 -28.29 -7.98
C SER A 156 -1.14 -29.48 -8.77
N SER A 157 -1.35 -30.61 -8.10
CA SER A 157 -1.87 -31.81 -8.72
C SER A 157 -3.07 -32.32 -7.93
N PRO A 158 -4.21 -32.63 -8.57
CA PRO A 158 -5.33 -33.30 -7.90
C PRO A 158 -4.96 -34.66 -7.31
N ALA A 159 -3.89 -35.30 -7.80
CA ALA A 159 -3.44 -36.62 -7.37
C ALA A 159 -2.37 -36.60 -6.28
N LYS A 160 -1.87 -35.41 -5.88
CA LYS A 160 -0.82 -35.26 -4.88
C LYS A 160 -1.31 -34.40 -3.71
N PRO A 161 -0.88 -34.71 -2.48
CA PRO A 161 -1.26 -33.93 -1.31
C PRO A 161 -0.53 -32.59 -1.20
N TYR A 162 0.44 -32.30 -2.08
CA TYR A 162 1.29 -31.12 -1.95
C TYR A 162 1.15 -30.16 -3.14
N ALA A 163 1.34 -28.88 -2.83
CA ALA A 163 1.44 -27.80 -3.80
C ALA A 163 2.58 -26.86 -3.41
N PHE A 164 3.19 -26.19 -4.38
CA PHE A 164 4.19 -25.15 -4.11
C PHE A 164 4.09 -24.00 -5.09
N ALA A 165 4.61 -22.85 -4.67
CA ALA A 165 4.66 -21.64 -5.46
C ALA A 165 5.99 -20.91 -5.23
N ILE A 166 6.52 -20.35 -6.31
CA ILE A 166 7.68 -19.48 -6.34
C ILE A 166 7.28 -18.24 -7.15
N GLU A 167 7.54 -17.06 -6.61
CA GLU A 167 7.37 -15.78 -7.28
C GLU A 167 8.65 -14.94 -7.11
N PHE A 168 9.01 -14.22 -8.18
CA PHE A 168 9.98 -13.14 -8.16
C PHE A 168 9.37 -11.93 -8.85
N LEU A 169 9.37 -10.79 -8.17
CA LEU A 169 8.96 -9.50 -8.72
C LEU A 169 10.08 -8.47 -8.54
N HIS A 170 10.16 -7.56 -9.50
CA HIS A 170 11.07 -6.44 -9.52
C HIS A 170 10.30 -5.18 -9.94
N GLY A 171 10.51 -4.10 -9.21
CA GLY A 171 9.89 -2.80 -9.43
C GLY A 171 10.93 -1.68 -9.39
N ARG A 172 10.64 -0.60 -10.11
CA ARG A 172 11.44 0.61 -10.15
C ARG A 172 10.53 1.82 -10.25
N ALA A 173 10.78 2.81 -9.40
CA ALA A 173 10.20 4.14 -9.48
C ALA A 173 11.27 5.11 -10.01
N GLU A 174 10.89 5.97 -10.94
CA GLU A 174 11.76 7.06 -11.41
C GLU A 174 10.98 8.36 -11.59
N VAL A 175 11.63 9.48 -11.27
CA VAL A 175 11.16 10.81 -11.63
C VAL A 175 11.75 11.17 -12.98
N VAL A 176 10.90 11.70 -13.85
CA VAL A 176 11.26 12.03 -15.22
C VAL A 176 11.04 13.51 -15.47
N GLY A 177 12.14 14.24 -15.70
CA GLY A 177 12.10 15.64 -16.11
C GLY A 177 11.63 15.77 -17.55
N ARG A 178 10.53 16.49 -17.79
CA ARG A 178 10.05 16.73 -19.16
C ARG A 178 10.83 17.87 -19.80
N GLY A 179 11.98 17.54 -20.39
CA GLY A 179 12.67 18.43 -21.32
C GLY A 179 11.88 18.60 -22.62
N GLY A 180 11.67 19.84 -23.09
CA GLY A 180 10.97 20.06 -24.36
C GLY A 180 10.81 21.51 -24.81
N THR A 181 10.46 22.43 -23.92
CA THR A 181 10.38 23.87 -24.20
C THR A 181 11.14 24.69 -23.16
N GLU A 182 11.51 25.94 -23.48
CA GLU A 182 12.19 26.87 -22.55
C GLU A 182 11.42 27.08 -21.23
N ALA A 183 10.11 26.81 -21.21
CA ALA A 183 9.27 26.92 -20.02
C ALA A 183 9.26 25.67 -19.11
N ASP A 184 9.80 24.52 -19.56
CA ASP A 184 9.69 23.25 -18.84
C ASP A 184 10.94 22.90 -18.02
N ALA A 185 12.09 23.49 -18.34
CA ALA A 185 13.36 23.27 -17.65
C ALA A 185 14.25 24.52 -17.72
N ALA A 186 14.92 24.85 -16.61
CA ALA A 186 15.82 25.98 -16.51
C ALA A 186 17.16 25.54 -15.89
N VAL A 187 18.26 25.98 -16.49
CA VAL A 187 19.60 25.85 -15.89
C VAL A 187 19.90 27.16 -15.17
N ARG A 188 20.31 27.07 -13.91
CA ARG A 188 20.80 28.21 -13.14
C ARG A 188 22.23 27.96 -12.71
N THR A 189 23.13 28.83 -13.13
CA THR A 189 24.51 28.82 -12.65
C THR A 189 24.59 29.75 -11.44
N VAL A 190 25.13 29.23 -10.34
CA VAL A 190 25.36 30.03 -9.12
C VAL A 190 26.84 30.37 -9.09
N SER A 191 27.14 31.66 -9.24
CA SER A 191 28.49 32.21 -9.19
C SER A 191 28.65 33.14 -8.00
N VAL A 192 29.81 33.07 -7.33
CA VAL A 192 30.22 34.02 -6.29
C VAL A 192 31.42 34.77 -6.79
N TYR A 193 31.28 36.09 -6.87
CA TYR A 193 32.34 36.99 -7.29
C TYR A 193 32.73 37.90 -6.12
N ASP A 194 34.03 38.15 -6.00
CA ASP A 194 34.56 39.17 -5.11
C ASP A 194 34.48 40.53 -5.82
N GLU A 195 33.60 41.42 -5.35
CA GLU A 195 33.62 42.81 -5.80
C GLU A 195 34.56 43.60 -4.87
N ILE A 196 35.78 43.86 -5.34
CA ILE A 196 36.72 44.75 -4.65
C ILE A 196 36.33 46.18 -5.01
N GLU A 197 35.51 46.84 -4.19
CA GLU A 197 35.40 48.30 -4.25
C GLU A 197 36.73 48.91 -3.77
N GLU A 198 37.24 49.87 -4.54
CA GLU A 198 38.60 50.42 -4.47
C GLU A 198 39.01 51.06 -3.12
N ASP A 199 38.17 51.05 -2.07
CA ASP A 199 38.52 51.63 -0.76
C ASP A 199 37.84 51.07 0.52
N SER A 200 37.05 49.98 0.50
CA SER A 200 36.65 49.30 1.77
C SER A 200 35.77 48.06 1.60
N VAL A 201 36.01 47.07 2.48
CA VAL A 201 35.23 45.84 2.75
C VAL A 201 35.07 44.90 1.55
N LEU A 202 35.57 43.67 1.69
CA LEU A 202 35.31 42.59 0.75
C LEU A 202 33.81 42.28 0.80
N VAL A 203 33.05 42.58 -0.25
CA VAL A 203 31.66 42.15 -0.38
C VAL A 203 31.65 40.98 -1.36
N ALA A 204 31.43 39.78 -0.85
CA ALA A 204 31.14 38.63 -1.70
C ALA A 204 29.74 38.81 -2.29
N GLY A 205 29.65 38.99 -3.60
CA GLY A 205 28.38 39.06 -4.34
C GLY A 205 28.03 37.69 -4.90
N ILE A 206 26.75 37.31 -4.85
CA ILE A 206 26.24 36.10 -5.51
C ILE A 206 25.49 36.53 -6.78
N ALA A 207 25.93 36.03 -7.94
CA ALA A 207 25.18 36.12 -9.19
C ALA A 207 24.53 34.76 -9.45
N ILE A 208 23.20 34.77 -9.56
CA ILE A 208 22.46 33.66 -10.13
C ILE A 208 22.16 34.05 -11.58
N THR A 209 22.84 33.42 -12.53
CA THR A 209 22.51 33.56 -13.96
C THR A 209 21.59 32.42 -14.35
N SER A 210 20.36 32.76 -14.76
CA SER A 210 19.42 31.79 -15.32
C SER A 210 19.58 31.74 -16.83
N ASP A 211 20.03 30.59 -17.33
CA ASP A 211 20.02 30.29 -18.75
C ASP A 211 18.88 29.31 -19.03
N GLU A 212 17.80 29.83 -19.62
CA GLU A 212 16.72 29.00 -20.16
C GLU A 212 17.23 28.32 -21.42
N ARG A 213 17.64 27.06 -21.29
CA ARG A 213 18.08 26.22 -22.42
C ARG A 213 17.30 24.92 -22.41
N PRO A 214 16.93 24.37 -23.57
CA PRO A 214 16.26 23.08 -23.63
C PRO A 214 17.19 22.00 -23.07
N ILE A 215 16.81 21.44 -21.93
CA ILE A 215 17.48 20.31 -21.29
C ILE A 215 16.89 19.02 -21.88
N PRO A 216 17.70 18.01 -22.22
CA PRO A 216 17.18 16.71 -22.60
C PRO A 216 16.30 16.12 -21.48
N LYS A 217 15.37 15.26 -21.87
CA LYS A 217 14.61 14.45 -20.91
C LYS A 217 15.59 13.59 -20.12
N GLU A 218 15.62 13.75 -18.79
CA GLU A 218 16.41 12.93 -17.88
C GLU A 218 15.48 12.14 -16.94
N SER A 219 15.90 10.94 -16.55
CA SER A 219 15.23 10.14 -15.54
C SER A 219 16.16 9.84 -14.39
N TYR A 220 15.63 9.94 -13.17
CA TYR A 220 16.34 9.65 -11.95
C TYR A 220 15.54 8.62 -11.17
N GLU A 221 16.20 7.53 -10.79
CA GLU A 221 15.59 6.51 -9.93
C GLU A 221 15.15 7.15 -8.61
N LEU A 222 14.08 6.66 -7.99
CA LEU A 222 13.64 7.05 -6.65
C LEU A 222 13.73 5.84 -5.73
N ASP A 223 13.20 4.70 -6.20
CA ASP A 223 13.16 3.44 -5.47
C ASP A 223 13.42 2.28 -6.43
N ARG A 224 14.13 1.27 -5.93
CA ARG A 224 14.20 -0.06 -6.52
C ARG A 224 13.67 -1.09 -5.54
N SER A 225 12.60 -1.75 -5.94
CA SER A 225 11.87 -2.72 -5.15
C SER A 225 12.10 -4.14 -5.67
N ASN A 226 12.31 -5.11 -4.79
CA ASN A 226 12.28 -6.53 -5.15
C ASN A 226 11.42 -7.30 -4.16
N ARG A 227 10.67 -8.28 -4.65
CA ARG A 227 9.91 -9.21 -3.83
C ARG A 227 10.15 -10.65 -4.25
N ILE A 228 10.43 -11.51 -3.28
CA ILE A 228 10.55 -12.95 -3.47
C ILE A 228 9.54 -13.62 -2.55
N HIS A 229 8.71 -14.51 -3.10
CA HIS A 229 7.78 -15.29 -2.31
C HIS A 229 7.93 -16.78 -2.63
N LEU A 230 8.14 -17.58 -1.58
CA LEU A 230 8.32 -19.02 -1.65
C LEU A 230 7.37 -19.69 -0.67
N GLY A 231 6.63 -20.70 -1.11
CA GLY A 231 5.80 -21.43 -0.18
C GLY A 231 5.22 -22.71 -0.73
N GLY A 232 4.57 -23.44 0.17
CA GLY A 232 3.89 -24.68 -0.18
C GLY A 232 2.87 -25.10 0.85
N SER A 233 2.06 -26.04 0.45
CA SER A 233 1.02 -26.63 1.29
C SER A 233 1.04 -28.15 1.20
N TYR A 234 0.57 -28.79 2.26
CA TYR A 234 0.44 -30.24 2.35
C TYR A 234 -0.88 -30.63 2.99
N ARG A 235 -1.62 -31.54 2.35
CA ARG A 235 -2.89 -32.09 2.84
C ARG A 235 -2.70 -33.52 3.34
N ILE A 236 -3.20 -33.80 4.54
CA ILE A 236 -3.32 -35.15 5.09
C ILE A 236 -4.81 -35.51 5.07
N ASP A 237 -5.26 -36.17 4.00
CA ASP A 237 -6.66 -36.51 3.81
C ASP A 237 -7.19 -37.42 4.92
N GLU A 238 -6.41 -38.40 5.38
CA GLU A 238 -6.82 -39.32 6.46
C GLU A 238 -7.10 -38.57 7.77
N TRP A 239 -6.47 -37.41 7.96
CA TRP A 239 -6.65 -36.57 9.12
C TRP A 239 -7.48 -35.32 8.79
N GLY A 240 -7.97 -35.11 7.57
CA GLY A 240 -8.65 -33.87 7.19
C GLY A 240 -7.85 -32.61 7.58
N MET A 241 -6.51 -32.65 7.46
CA MET A 241 -5.64 -31.54 7.84
C MET A 241 -4.97 -30.92 6.63
N ASP A 242 -4.92 -29.60 6.58
CA ASP A 242 -4.18 -28.82 5.60
C ASP A 242 -3.10 -28.01 6.33
N PHE A 243 -1.86 -28.06 5.85
CA PHE A 243 -0.75 -27.26 6.36
C PHE A 243 -0.21 -26.37 5.26
N GLY A 244 0.27 -25.18 5.62
CA GLY A 244 0.94 -24.25 4.72
C GLY A 244 2.13 -23.59 5.40
N ALA A 245 3.18 -23.33 4.62
CA ALA A 245 4.31 -22.52 5.05
C ALA A 245 4.77 -21.64 3.90
N PHE A 246 5.01 -20.38 4.19
CA PHE A 246 5.35 -19.34 3.23
C PHE A 246 6.45 -18.45 3.81
N TRP A 247 7.37 -18.06 2.96
CA TRP A 247 8.40 -17.08 3.23
C TRP A 247 8.35 -16.03 2.14
N GLU A 248 8.40 -14.78 2.56
CA GLU A 248 8.46 -13.63 1.69
C GLU A 248 9.63 -12.75 2.12
N ARG A 249 10.30 -12.17 1.13
CA ARG A 249 11.26 -11.10 1.34
C ARG A 249 11.01 -9.97 0.38
N GLU A 250 10.91 -8.78 0.93
CA GLU A 250 10.77 -7.52 0.24
C GLU A 250 12.00 -6.65 0.53
N THR A 251 12.52 -5.94 -0.47
CA THR A 251 13.68 -5.04 -0.34
C THR A 251 13.44 -3.76 -1.13
N HIS A 252 13.84 -2.63 -0.55
CA HIS A 252 13.76 -1.29 -1.12
C HIS A 252 15.13 -0.62 -1.07
N GLU A 253 15.63 -0.18 -2.23
CA GLU A 253 16.80 0.69 -2.35
C GLU A 253 16.31 2.09 -2.72
N GLN A 254 16.32 3.01 -1.76
CA GLN A 254 15.80 4.37 -1.92
C GLN A 254 16.93 5.37 -2.00
N ASN A 255 16.97 6.18 -3.05
CA ASN A 255 18.06 7.12 -3.21
C ASN A 255 17.79 8.46 -2.49
N PHE A 256 18.73 9.39 -2.68
CA PHE A 256 18.67 10.72 -2.08
C PHE A 256 17.46 11.56 -2.53
N LEU A 257 16.92 11.33 -3.73
CA LEU A 257 15.71 12.01 -4.21
C LEU A 257 14.46 11.55 -3.47
N ALA A 258 14.41 10.26 -3.11
CA ALA A 258 13.29 9.70 -2.37
C ALA A 258 13.35 10.04 -0.87
N THR A 259 14.56 10.18 -0.31
CA THR A 259 14.78 10.22 1.15
C THR A 259 15.26 11.56 1.67
N GLY A 260 15.81 12.43 0.81
CA GLY A 260 16.51 13.65 1.21
C GLY A 260 17.87 13.42 1.88
N LEU A 261 18.39 12.18 1.85
CA LEU A 261 19.66 11.80 2.47
C LEU A 261 20.74 11.50 1.42
N PRO A 262 22.02 11.84 1.64
CA PRO A 262 23.06 11.81 0.60
C PRO A 262 23.42 10.43 0.04
N ASP A 263 23.01 9.34 0.69
CA ASP A 263 23.27 7.96 0.25
C ASP A 263 21.97 7.20 0.00
N THR A 264 22.07 6.13 -0.78
CA THR A 264 20.98 5.15 -0.90
C THR A 264 20.73 4.46 0.44
N LEU A 265 19.45 4.38 0.83
CA LEU A 265 18.97 3.61 1.97
C LEU A 265 18.54 2.23 1.50
N GLU A 266 18.89 1.21 2.27
CA GLU A 266 18.47 -0.16 2.04
C GLU A 266 17.54 -0.59 3.18
N ASN A 267 16.30 -0.92 2.83
CA ASN A 267 15.30 -1.41 3.78
C ASN A 267 14.81 -2.78 3.32
N SER A 268 14.54 -3.69 4.25
CA SER A 268 13.94 -4.98 3.91
C SER A 268 12.98 -5.49 4.96
N LEU A 269 12.02 -6.30 4.48
CA LEU A 269 11.06 -7.01 5.31
C LEU A 269 11.15 -8.50 4.96
N ASN A 270 11.34 -9.32 5.98
CA ASN A 270 11.21 -10.77 5.88
C ASN A 270 9.94 -11.20 6.60
N THR A 271 9.03 -11.85 5.89
CA THR A 271 7.81 -12.42 6.46
C THR A 271 7.86 -13.93 6.42
N PHE A 272 7.57 -14.57 7.54
CA PHE A 272 7.40 -16.01 7.62
C PHE A 272 5.99 -16.35 8.11
N THR A 273 5.22 -17.07 7.30
CA THR A 273 3.85 -17.45 7.63
C THR A 273 3.68 -18.95 7.67
N MET A 274 3.07 -19.46 8.76
CA MET A 274 2.61 -20.83 8.88
C MET A 274 1.09 -20.86 9.03
N ALA A 275 0.45 -21.85 8.42
CA ALA A 275 -0.97 -22.08 8.56
C ALA A 275 -1.26 -23.57 8.78
N ALA A 276 -2.26 -23.86 9.61
CA ALA A 276 -2.79 -25.19 9.80
C ALA A 276 -4.32 -25.11 9.91
N GLU A 277 -5.01 -25.98 9.17
CA GLU A 277 -6.46 -26.15 9.24
C GLU A 277 -6.79 -27.62 9.47
N LYS A 278 -7.82 -27.88 10.27
CA LYS A 278 -8.34 -29.20 10.58
C LYS A 278 -9.85 -29.20 10.37
N ARG A 279 -10.32 -30.11 9.52
CA ARG A 279 -11.74 -30.43 9.34
C ARG A 279 -12.07 -31.69 10.13
N PHE A 280 -13.12 -31.63 10.94
CA PHE A 280 -13.57 -32.74 11.75
C PHE A 280 -14.79 -33.42 11.10
N GLU A 281 -14.62 -34.67 10.69
CA GLU A 281 -15.74 -35.48 10.22
C GLU A 281 -16.73 -35.76 11.35
N GLY A 282 -18.02 -35.56 11.10
CA GLY A 282 -19.11 -35.88 12.03
C GLY A 282 -19.43 -34.83 13.12
N LEU A 283 -18.57 -33.82 13.32
CA LEU A 283 -18.82 -32.73 14.28
C LEU A 283 -19.50 -31.52 13.61
N ARG A 284 -20.64 -31.75 12.94
CA ARG A 284 -21.44 -30.68 12.29
C ARG A 284 -20.63 -29.74 11.38
N GLY A 285 -19.67 -30.30 10.64
CA GLY A 285 -18.81 -29.52 9.74
C GLY A 285 -17.77 -28.65 10.46
N LEU A 286 -17.44 -28.95 11.73
CA LEU A 286 -16.44 -28.22 12.50
C LEU A 286 -15.11 -28.13 11.75
N THR A 287 -14.66 -26.90 11.55
CA THR A 287 -13.36 -26.54 11.01
C THR A 287 -12.64 -25.65 12.00
N MET A 288 -11.36 -25.94 12.24
CA MET A 288 -10.48 -25.15 13.09
C MET A 288 -9.24 -24.76 12.29
N GLY A 289 -8.85 -23.51 12.38
CA GLY A 289 -7.68 -22.99 11.66
C GLY A 289 -6.82 -22.11 12.55
N VAL A 290 -5.54 -22.03 12.22
CA VAL A 290 -4.66 -20.99 12.74
C VAL A 290 -3.69 -20.58 11.64
N ARG A 291 -3.49 -19.27 11.49
CA ARG A 291 -2.40 -18.69 10.71
C ARG A 291 -1.52 -17.87 11.64
N ALA A 292 -0.21 -18.03 11.56
CA ALA A 292 0.76 -17.24 12.32
C ALA A 292 1.77 -16.65 11.35
N SER A 293 2.00 -15.35 11.45
CA SER A 293 2.95 -14.59 10.64
C SER A 293 3.95 -13.90 11.55
N TRP A 294 5.24 -14.00 11.20
CA TRP A 294 6.34 -13.30 11.84
C TRP A 294 6.99 -12.36 10.84
N TYR A 295 7.15 -11.11 11.23
CA TYR A 295 7.70 -10.03 10.41
C TYR A 295 8.98 -9.54 11.05
N ASN A 296 10.06 -9.59 10.28
CA ASN A 296 11.37 -9.10 10.67
C ASN A 296 11.77 -7.97 9.73
N PHE A 297 11.83 -6.77 10.27
CA PHE A 297 12.24 -5.56 9.58
C PHE A 297 13.72 -5.32 9.78
N ASP A 298 14.40 -5.01 8.68
CA ASP A 298 15.79 -4.56 8.67
C ASP A 298 15.83 -3.21 7.96
N TYR A 299 15.84 -2.13 8.74
CA TYR A 299 15.87 -0.77 8.24
C TYR A 299 17.28 -0.20 8.36
N ASP A 300 17.71 0.57 7.36
CA ASP A 300 18.81 1.50 7.56
C ASP A 300 18.46 2.43 8.74
N ALA A 301 19.39 2.61 9.69
CA ALA A 301 19.15 3.40 10.89
C ALA A 301 18.83 4.89 10.58
N ARG A 302 19.11 5.34 9.36
CA ARG A 302 18.82 6.69 8.85
C ARG A 302 17.43 6.79 8.22
N THR A 303 16.72 5.68 8.01
CA THR A 303 15.43 5.65 7.34
C THR A 303 14.42 6.56 8.03
N PRO A 304 13.91 7.59 7.33
CA PRO A 304 12.86 8.45 7.84
C PRO A 304 11.61 7.66 8.19
N TRP A 305 10.79 8.20 9.09
CA TRP A 305 9.58 7.53 9.55
C TRP A 305 8.58 7.30 8.41
N GLU A 306 8.42 8.28 7.54
CA GLU A 306 7.56 8.26 6.36
C GLU A 306 7.95 7.20 5.32
N ASN A 307 9.15 6.63 5.42
CA ASN A 307 9.70 5.63 4.50
C ASN A 307 9.71 4.20 5.10
N GLN A 308 8.89 3.95 6.12
CA GLN A 308 8.72 2.60 6.65
C GLN A 308 7.94 1.72 5.67
N ILE A 309 8.41 0.50 5.44
CA ILE A 309 7.94 -0.40 4.36
C ILE A 309 6.41 -0.53 4.32
N TRP A 310 5.75 -0.61 5.47
CA TRP A 310 4.30 -0.84 5.51
C TRP A 310 3.44 0.36 5.09
N PHE A 311 3.93 1.60 5.11
CA PHE A 311 3.12 2.77 4.71
C PHE A 311 3.89 3.78 3.86
N ASP A 312 5.01 3.33 3.30
CA ASP A 312 5.79 4.13 2.38
C ASP A 312 4.96 4.36 1.12
N LYS A 313 4.70 5.65 0.81
CA LYS A 313 4.02 6.07 -0.42
C LYS A 313 4.74 5.62 -1.68
N ARG A 314 6.01 5.22 -1.58
CA ARG A 314 6.78 4.69 -2.71
C ARG A 314 6.90 3.17 -2.69
N ASN A 315 6.23 2.48 -1.78
CA ASN A 315 6.18 1.04 -1.84
C ASN A 315 5.24 0.60 -2.96
N PHE A 316 5.84 0.05 -4.01
CA PHE A 316 5.13 -0.47 -5.18
C PHE A 316 4.14 -1.60 -4.84
N TRP A 317 4.35 -2.30 -3.73
CA TRP A 317 3.53 -3.42 -3.29
C TRP A 317 2.37 -3.01 -2.37
N LEU A 318 2.17 -1.70 -2.14
CA LEU A 318 1.04 -1.18 -1.37
C LEU A 318 0.06 -0.44 -2.26
N GLU A 319 -1.21 -0.45 -1.86
CA GLU A 319 -2.25 0.39 -2.46
C GLU A 319 -2.17 1.76 -1.84
N GLN A 320 -1.83 2.75 -2.65
CA GLN A 320 -1.74 4.13 -2.19
C GLN A 320 -3.15 4.70 -1.94
N ASN A 321 -3.24 5.59 -0.95
CA ASN A 321 -4.40 6.45 -0.66
C ASN A 321 -5.70 5.81 -0.12
N GLU A 322 -5.81 4.49 0.05
CA GLU A 322 -6.99 3.90 0.72
C GLU A 322 -6.65 2.82 1.76
N HIS A 323 -5.74 1.91 1.42
CA HIS A 323 -5.58 0.64 2.10
C HIS A 323 -4.09 0.28 2.32
N GLU A 324 -3.28 1.30 2.61
CA GLU A 324 -1.82 1.16 2.81
C GLU A 324 -1.51 0.21 3.99
N VAL A 325 -2.20 0.41 5.12
CA VAL A 325 -2.03 -0.38 6.35
C VAL A 325 -3.38 -0.53 7.04
N SER A 326 -3.65 -1.70 7.60
CA SER A 326 -4.81 -1.96 8.44
C SER A 326 -4.53 -1.51 9.89
N TYR A 327 -5.55 -1.11 10.65
CA TYR A 327 -5.36 -0.64 12.02
C TYR A 327 -4.64 -1.66 12.93
N ASP A 328 -4.78 -2.97 12.67
CA ASP A 328 -4.05 -4.00 13.42
C ASP A 328 -2.54 -3.89 13.18
N ARG A 329 -2.10 -3.70 11.93
CA ARG A 329 -0.69 -3.47 11.56
C ARG A 329 -0.17 -2.09 12.01
N MET A 330 -1.02 -1.06 12.07
CA MET A 330 -0.63 0.26 12.55
C MET A 330 -0.15 0.27 14.00
N THR A 331 -0.72 -0.59 14.85
CA THR A 331 -0.25 -0.76 16.24
C THR A 331 1.14 -1.42 16.32
N LEU A 332 1.62 -1.99 15.23
CA LEU A 332 2.86 -2.75 15.17
C LEU A 332 4.01 -1.94 14.56
N LEU A 333 3.75 -0.71 14.10
CA LEU A 333 4.76 0.17 13.49
C LEU A 333 5.91 0.47 14.47
N GLY A 334 7.12 0.57 13.92
CA GLY A 334 8.36 0.75 14.70
C GLY A 334 8.72 -0.45 15.61
N GLY A 335 7.99 -1.57 15.51
CA GLY A 335 8.32 -2.80 16.21
C GLY A 335 9.34 -3.64 15.45
N GLU A 336 10.38 -4.10 16.13
CA GLU A 336 11.21 -5.21 15.69
C GLU A 336 10.50 -6.54 16.03
N ASP A 337 10.65 -7.57 15.18
CA ASP A 337 10.10 -8.92 15.41
C ASP A 337 8.60 -8.96 15.75
N VAL A 338 7.79 -8.46 14.83
CA VAL A 338 6.33 -8.43 14.98
C VAL A 338 5.74 -9.81 14.73
N MET A 339 4.78 -10.23 15.55
CA MET A 339 4.03 -11.47 15.39
C MET A 339 2.53 -11.20 15.30
N VAL A 340 1.87 -11.87 14.35
CA VAL A 340 0.42 -11.86 14.16
C VAL A 340 -0.11 -13.28 14.13
N TRP A 341 -1.14 -13.55 14.92
CA TRP A 341 -1.80 -14.85 15.03
C TRP A 341 -3.28 -14.70 14.72
N LYS A 342 -3.78 -15.46 13.76
CA LYS A 342 -5.18 -15.44 13.31
C LYS A 342 -5.82 -16.82 13.52
N PRO A 343 -6.35 -17.13 14.71
CA PRO A 343 -7.13 -18.34 14.93
C PRO A 343 -8.53 -18.23 14.30
N GLY A 344 -9.06 -19.36 13.83
CA GLY A 344 -10.39 -19.46 13.24
C GLY A 344 -11.11 -20.73 13.66
N LEU A 345 -12.44 -20.65 13.73
CA LEU A 345 -13.32 -21.75 14.11
C LEU A 345 -14.66 -21.58 13.40
N ALA A 346 -15.15 -22.58 12.70
CA ALA A 346 -16.47 -22.54 12.05
C ALA A 346 -17.20 -23.87 12.21
N PHE A 347 -18.51 -23.83 12.48
CA PHE A 347 -19.36 -25.03 12.58
C PHE A 347 -20.84 -24.71 12.44
N SER A 348 -21.64 -25.70 12.03
CA SER A 348 -23.10 -25.59 12.01
C SER A 348 -23.69 -25.94 13.39
N ILE A 349 -24.57 -25.10 13.93
CA ILE A 349 -25.21 -25.33 15.23
C ILE A 349 -26.41 -26.28 15.13
N TYR A 350 -27.15 -26.27 14.01
CA TYR A 350 -28.38 -27.05 13.88
C TYR A 350 -28.57 -27.65 12.48
N GLU A 351 -29.00 -28.92 12.41
CA GLU A 351 -29.41 -29.60 11.18
C GLU A 351 -30.94 -29.64 11.04
N PRO A 352 -31.51 -29.32 9.86
CA PRO A 352 -30.84 -29.17 8.56
C PRO A 352 -30.44 -27.71 8.28
N LYS A 353 -29.18 -27.34 8.60
CA LYS A 353 -28.47 -26.11 8.21
C LYS A 353 -29.28 -24.82 8.30
N SER A 354 -29.83 -24.53 9.48
CA SER A 354 -30.51 -23.25 9.70
C SER A 354 -29.68 -22.25 10.48
N VAL A 355 -28.54 -22.64 11.07
CA VAL A 355 -27.66 -21.74 11.84
C VAL A 355 -26.20 -22.19 11.73
N ASP A 356 -25.36 -21.31 11.21
CA ASP A 356 -23.90 -21.44 11.10
C ASP A 356 -23.24 -20.40 12.02
N PHE A 357 -22.16 -20.83 12.67
CA PHE A 357 -21.33 -19.98 13.51
C PHE A 357 -19.90 -19.97 13.01
N GLU A 358 -19.31 -18.79 13.02
CA GLU A 358 -17.91 -18.57 12.72
C GLU A 358 -17.29 -17.63 13.76
N TYR A 359 -16.08 -17.98 14.18
CA TYR A 359 -15.19 -17.16 14.98
C TYR A 359 -13.92 -16.90 14.18
N ARG A 360 -13.51 -15.64 14.12
CA ARG A 360 -12.22 -15.20 13.59
C ARG A 360 -11.54 -14.34 14.64
N GLY A 361 -10.28 -14.61 14.95
CA GLY A 361 -9.50 -13.78 15.85
C GLY A 361 -8.27 -13.21 15.18
N THR A 362 -7.78 -12.10 15.71
CA THR A 362 -6.45 -11.55 15.42
C THR A 362 -5.77 -11.25 16.75
N VAL A 363 -4.53 -11.69 16.93
CA VAL A 363 -3.68 -11.32 18.07
C VAL A 363 -2.36 -10.85 17.51
N ALA A 364 -2.02 -9.59 17.75
CA ALA A 364 -0.83 -8.97 17.20
C ALA A 364 0.01 -8.27 18.27
N GLY A 365 1.33 -8.32 18.11
CA GLY A 365 2.25 -7.68 19.03
C GLY A 365 3.71 -7.92 18.65
N VAL A 366 4.60 -7.57 19.58
CA VAL A 366 6.06 -7.77 19.44
C VAL A 366 6.48 -9.02 20.21
N GLN A 367 7.39 -9.80 19.65
CA GLN A 367 7.87 -11.02 20.30
C GLN A 367 8.36 -10.76 21.74
N GLY A 368 7.91 -11.59 22.68
CA GLY A 368 8.31 -11.50 24.09
C GLY A 368 7.63 -10.39 24.90
N LYS A 369 6.71 -9.63 24.31
CA LYS A 369 5.88 -8.63 25.00
C LYS A 369 4.40 -9.05 25.01
N ASP A 370 3.61 -8.36 25.83
CA ASP A 370 2.16 -8.52 25.80
C ASP A 370 1.61 -8.13 24.42
N PRO A 371 0.52 -8.77 23.94
CA PRO A 371 -0.12 -8.37 22.70
C PRO A 371 -0.53 -6.90 22.75
N LYS A 372 -0.24 -6.18 21.67
CA LYS A 372 -0.65 -4.79 21.48
C LYS A 372 -2.08 -4.70 20.95
N TYR A 373 -2.52 -5.71 20.21
CA TYR A 373 -3.84 -5.73 19.58
C TYR A 373 -4.46 -7.12 19.68
N VAL A 374 -5.73 -7.18 20.05
CA VAL A 374 -6.55 -8.38 20.04
C VAL A 374 -7.91 -8.07 19.45
N GLU A 375 -8.31 -8.83 18.45
CA GLU A 375 -9.60 -8.73 17.79
C GLU A 375 -10.31 -10.06 17.81
N THR A 376 -11.62 -10.01 17.87
CA THR A 376 -12.47 -11.18 17.77
C THR A 376 -13.76 -10.82 17.04
N PHE A 377 -14.08 -11.62 16.02
CA PHE A 377 -15.36 -11.62 15.35
C PHE A 377 -16.16 -12.87 15.77
N PHE A 378 -17.44 -12.66 16.02
CA PHE A 378 -18.44 -13.69 16.18
C PHE A 378 -19.53 -13.48 15.14
N ILE A 379 -19.61 -14.41 14.19
CA ILE A 379 -20.54 -14.35 13.08
C ILE A 379 -21.55 -15.47 13.23
N LEU A 380 -22.81 -15.09 13.20
CA LEU A 380 -23.94 -16.01 13.25
C LEU A 380 -24.77 -15.78 11.99
N THR A 381 -24.80 -16.78 11.12
CA THR A 381 -25.69 -16.78 9.96
C THR A 381 -26.81 -17.77 10.21
N ALA A 382 -28.07 -17.33 10.08
CA ALA A 382 -29.22 -18.21 10.20
C ALA A 382 -30.15 -18.10 8.98
N ARG A 383 -30.75 -19.22 8.59
CA ARG A 383 -31.80 -19.30 7.57
C ARG A 383 -33.03 -19.94 8.19
N PRO A 384 -33.81 -19.19 9.00
CA PRO A 384 -35.01 -19.73 9.65
C PRO A 384 -36.07 -20.18 8.63
N TRP A 385 -36.11 -19.54 7.47
CA TRP A 385 -36.97 -19.89 6.34
C TRP A 385 -36.16 -19.88 5.03
N LYS A 386 -36.67 -20.52 3.98
CA LYS A 386 -35.97 -20.58 2.69
C LYS A 386 -35.69 -19.20 2.10
N GLN A 387 -36.62 -18.27 2.31
CA GLN A 387 -36.55 -16.90 1.79
C GLN A 387 -35.91 -15.90 2.75
N VAL A 388 -35.59 -16.28 4.00
CA VAL A 388 -35.14 -15.33 5.01
C VAL A 388 -33.77 -15.74 5.52
N ARG A 389 -32.83 -14.81 5.42
CA ARG A 389 -31.49 -14.91 5.99
C ARG A 389 -31.37 -13.89 7.12
N PHE A 390 -30.81 -14.33 8.23
CA PHE A 390 -30.38 -13.47 9.32
C PHE A 390 -28.86 -13.57 9.41
N LEU A 391 -28.19 -12.44 9.56
CA LEU A 391 -26.76 -12.35 9.79
C LEU A 391 -26.56 -11.46 11.01
N SER A 392 -25.69 -11.90 11.92
CA SER A 392 -25.16 -11.07 13.00
C SER A 392 -23.65 -11.21 12.97
N ASP A 393 -22.94 -10.10 12.88
CA ASP A 393 -21.49 -10.03 12.93
C ASP A 393 -21.12 -9.09 14.08
N THR A 394 -20.53 -9.63 15.15
CA THR A 394 -20.06 -8.84 16.29
C THR A 394 -18.55 -8.87 16.37
N ARG A 395 -17.95 -7.68 16.36
CA ARG A 395 -16.52 -7.43 16.52
C ARG A 395 -16.23 -6.93 17.93
N LEU A 396 -15.20 -7.47 18.55
CA LEU A 396 -14.59 -6.98 19.78
C LEU A 396 -13.12 -6.67 19.51
N ALA A 397 -12.71 -5.43 19.68
CA ALA A 397 -11.33 -4.99 19.53
C ALA A 397 -10.76 -4.55 20.87
N LYS A 398 -9.51 -4.88 21.14
CA LYS A 398 -8.76 -4.45 22.31
C LYS A 398 -7.38 -4.00 21.90
N TYR A 399 -7.05 -2.80 22.32
CA TYR A 399 -5.76 -2.18 22.15
C TYR A 399 -5.03 -2.10 23.50
N ASN A 400 -3.73 -2.34 23.46
CA ASN A 400 -2.82 -2.30 24.59
C ASN A 400 -1.44 -1.83 24.09
N ASP A 401 -1.42 -0.67 23.44
CA ASP A 401 -0.20 -0.10 22.89
C ASP A 401 0.30 1.08 23.74
N PRO A 402 1.37 0.88 24.55
CA PRO A 402 1.95 1.94 25.35
C PRO A 402 2.63 3.04 24.54
N VAL A 403 3.04 2.76 23.30
CA VAL A 403 3.71 3.77 22.44
C VAL A 403 2.70 4.80 21.96
N LEU A 404 1.46 4.37 21.71
CA LEU A 404 0.37 5.19 21.22
C LEU A 404 -0.58 5.68 22.34
N ASP A 405 -0.26 5.39 23.61
CA ASP A 405 -1.16 5.60 24.77
C ASP A 405 -2.58 5.03 24.53
N LEU A 406 -2.66 3.87 23.88
CA LEU A 406 -3.92 3.27 23.44
C LEU A 406 -4.26 2.02 24.25
N PHE A 407 -5.08 2.21 25.29
CA PHE A 407 -5.51 1.18 26.24
C PHE A 407 -7.04 1.10 26.32
N SER A 408 -7.68 0.66 25.25
CA SER A 408 -9.14 0.69 25.14
C SER A 408 -9.70 -0.58 24.51
N SER A 409 -10.97 -0.84 24.80
CA SER A 409 -11.72 -1.94 24.22
C SER A 409 -13.00 -1.40 23.61
N PHE A 410 -13.30 -1.89 22.42
CA PHE A 410 -14.44 -1.46 21.61
C PHE A 410 -15.24 -2.66 21.16
N ALA A 411 -16.53 -2.47 20.98
CA ALA A 411 -17.45 -3.47 20.48
C ALA A 411 -18.33 -2.86 19.40
N SER A 412 -18.46 -3.53 18.26
CA SER A 412 -19.42 -3.13 17.22
C SER A 412 -20.18 -4.36 16.73
N THR A 413 -21.45 -4.17 16.41
CA THR A 413 -22.32 -5.23 15.92
C THR A 413 -23.03 -4.75 14.66
N PHE A 414 -22.94 -5.58 13.62
CA PHE A 414 -23.80 -5.51 12.46
C PHE A 414 -24.84 -6.62 12.55
N ALA A 415 -26.09 -6.29 12.23
CA ALA A 415 -27.16 -7.26 12.15
C ALA A 415 -28.01 -7.00 10.90
N GLU A 416 -28.34 -8.05 10.18
CA GLU A 416 -29.10 -7.97 8.94
C GLU A 416 -30.19 -9.04 8.90
N VAL A 417 -31.36 -8.64 8.40
CA VAL A 417 -32.41 -9.56 7.96
C VAL A 417 -32.64 -9.33 6.47
N ALA A 418 -32.33 -10.33 5.66
CA ALA A 418 -32.54 -10.33 4.23
C ALA A 418 -33.71 -11.25 3.83
N TRP A 419 -34.51 -10.78 2.87
CA TRP A 419 -35.66 -11.48 2.31
C TRP A 419 -35.53 -11.64 0.79
N GLU A 420 -35.52 -12.88 0.31
CA GLU A 420 -35.58 -13.24 -1.11
C GLU A 420 -37.05 -13.40 -1.56
N PHE A 421 -37.56 -12.47 -2.37
CA PHE A 421 -38.97 -12.48 -2.83
C PHE A 421 -39.14 -12.94 -4.29
N GLY A 422 -38.03 -13.18 -4.99
CA GLY A 422 -37.99 -13.73 -6.35
C GLY A 422 -36.60 -14.24 -6.71
N ARG A 423 -36.47 -14.95 -7.83
CA ARG A 423 -35.14 -15.40 -8.30
C ARG A 423 -34.25 -14.19 -8.56
N GLY A 424 -33.19 -14.05 -7.78
CA GLY A 424 -32.21 -12.98 -7.93
C GLY A 424 -32.66 -11.62 -7.41
N LEU A 425 -33.71 -11.55 -6.58
CA LEU A 425 -34.17 -10.31 -5.94
C LEU A 425 -34.20 -10.48 -4.41
N GLU A 426 -33.35 -9.72 -3.73
CA GLU A 426 -33.22 -9.69 -2.28
C GLU A 426 -33.46 -8.25 -1.77
N ILE A 427 -34.19 -8.12 -0.66
CA ILE A 427 -34.25 -6.87 0.12
C ILE A 427 -33.71 -7.19 1.50
N ALA A 428 -32.75 -6.40 1.96
CA ALA A 428 -32.18 -6.50 3.28
C ALA A 428 -32.53 -5.27 4.12
N LEU A 429 -32.77 -5.49 5.40
CA LEU A 429 -32.82 -4.46 6.43
C LEU A 429 -31.69 -4.75 7.41
N SER A 430 -30.78 -3.79 7.56
CA SER A 430 -29.62 -3.93 8.42
C SER A 430 -29.50 -2.81 9.47
N TYR A 431 -28.75 -3.11 10.52
CA TYR A 431 -28.42 -2.23 11.63
C TYR A 431 -26.91 -2.29 11.93
N GLY A 432 -26.29 -1.13 12.11
CA GLY A 432 -24.86 -0.96 12.32
C GLY A 432 -24.10 -0.68 11.03
N VAL A 433 -22.76 -0.63 11.11
CA VAL A 433 -21.89 -0.50 9.94
C VAL A 433 -21.77 -1.86 9.25
N ASP A 434 -22.17 -1.91 7.98
CA ASP A 434 -22.04 -3.11 7.16
C ASP A 434 -20.57 -3.51 6.98
N PRO A 435 -20.16 -4.72 7.40
CA PRO A 435 -18.82 -5.20 7.12
C PRO A 435 -18.62 -5.55 5.64
N TYR A 436 -19.68 -5.88 4.89
CA TYR A 436 -19.62 -6.29 3.49
C TYR A 436 -20.10 -5.17 2.59
N VAL A 437 -19.17 -4.48 1.93
CA VAL A 437 -19.48 -3.42 0.97
C VAL A 437 -18.91 -3.77 -0.40
N VAL A 438 -19.35 -3.07 -1.44
CA VAL A 438 -18.72 -3.19 -2.75
C VAL A 438 -17.32 -2.60 -2.66
N ASP A 439 -16.34 -3.44 -2.92
CA ASP A 439 -14.96 -3.05 -3.14
C ASP A 439 -14.83 -2.51 -4.55
N GLU A 440 -14.58 -1.22 -4.63
CA GLU A 440 -14.55 -0.47 -5.87
C GLU A 440 -13.36 -0.88 -6.77
N THR A 441 -12.28 -1.41 -6.18
CA THR A 441 -11.08 -1.85 -6.89
C THR A 441 -11.35 -3.08 -7.74
N ILE A 442 -12.10 -4.04 -7.20
CA ILE A 442 -12.42 -5.31 -7.90
C ILE A 442 -13.87 -5.38 -8.39
N ASN A 443 -14.71 -4.42 -8.00
CA ASN A 443 -16.15 -4.39 -8.25
C ASN A 443 -16.87 -5.67 -7.77
N GLU A 444 -16.48 -6.16 -6.59
CA GLU A 444 -17.06 -7.32 -5.92
C GLU A 444 -17.41 -6.95 -4.46
N TYR A 445 -18.31 -7.70 -3.82
CA TYR A 445 -18.57 -7.51 -2.39
C TYR A 445 -17.39 -8.07 -1.57
N SER A 446 -16.80 -7.24 -0.74
CA SER A 446 -15.67 -7.59 0.13
C SER A 446 -15.92 -7.15 1.57
N GLU A 447 -15.28 -7.83 2.51
CA GLU A 447 -15.40 -7.55 3.93
C GLU A 447 -14.50 -6.39 4.39
N ILE A 448 -14.70 -5.20 3.81
CA ILE A 448 -13.87 -4.02 4.03
C ILE A 448 -14.64 -2.85 4.65
N GLY A 449 -15.95 -2.98 4.86
CA GLY A 449 -16.82 -1.84 5.20
C GLY A 449 -16.51 -1.20 6.55
N ARG A 450 -16.08 -1.99 7.55
CA ARG A 450 -15.62 -1.45 8.84
C ARG A 450 -14.27 -0.78 8.73
N ASP A 451 -13.37 -1.34 7.95
CA ASP A 451 -12.04 -0.76 7.73
C ASP A 451 -12.19 0.58 7.02
N ALA A 452 -12.99 0.65 5.95
CA ALA A 452 -13.34 1.89 5.25
C ALA A 452 -13.94 2.93 6.22
N PHE A 453 -14.88 2.54 7.09
CA PHE A 453 -15.47 3.44 8.09
C PHE A 453 -14.43 4.03 9.06
N LEU A 454 -13.46 3.22 9.49
CA LEU A 454 -12.36 3.65 10.37
C LEU A 454 -11.37 4.54 9.62
N PHE A 455 -11.03 4.21 8.37
CA PHE A 455 -10.13 4.98 7.52
C PHE A 455 -10.67 6.37 7.19
N GLU A 456 -11.97 6.48 6.88
CA GLU A 456 -12.66 7.77 6.68
C GLU A 456 -12.57 8.70 7.90
N ARG A 457 -12.33 8.14 9.09
CA ARG A 457 -12.22 8.87 10.37
C ARG A 457 -10.78 9.08 10.82
N GLY A 458 -9.81 8.78 9.96
CA GLY A 458 -8.40 9.08 10.20
C GLY A 458 -7.59 7.95 10.84
N ALA A 459 -8.16 6.75 11.04
CA ALA A 459 -7.40 5.58 11.49
C ALA A 459 -6.65 4.90 10.31
N ASN A 460 -5.93 5.69 9.51
CA ASN A 460 -5.37 5.30 8.21
C ASN A 460 -3.84 5.50 8.12
N GLY A 461 -3.25 5.05 7.01
CA GLY A 461 -1.79 5.13 6.76
C GLY A 461 -1.27 6.57 6.75
N ASP A 462 -2.05 7.51 6.22
CA ASP A 462 -1.72 8.94 6.22
C ASP A 462 -1.51 9.51 7.61
N ALA A 463 -2.42 9.21 8.54
CA ALA A 463 -2.31 9.66 9.92
C ALA A 463 -1.06 9.07 10.58
N ALA A 464 -0.79 7.78 10.36
CA ALA A 464 0.41 7.12 10.85
C ALA A 464 1.70 7.76 10.30
N ARG A 465 1.71 8.08 9.01
CA ARG A 465 2.84 8.71 8.29
C ARG A 465 3.11 10.13 8.75
N ARG A 466 2.08 11.00 8.80
CA ARG A 466 2.24 12.42 9.11
C ARG A 466 2.40 12.72 10.59
N ASN A 467 1.73 11.96 11.45
CA ASN A 467 1.78 12.18 12.90
C ASN A 467 1.47 10.89 13.68
N TYR A 468 2.44 9.98 13.70
CA TYR A 468 2.35 8.73 14.45
C TYR A 468 1.97 8.92 15.92
N SER A 469 2.46 9.98 16.57
CA SER A 469 2.17 10.24 17.98
C SER A 469 0.69 10.50 18.27
N SER A 470 -0.06 11.05 17.30
CA SER A 470 -1.52 11.25 17.42
C SER A 470 -2.35 10.07 16.92
N LEU A 471 -1.73 9.04 16.35
CA LEU A 471 -2.43 7.90 15.77
C LEU A 471 -3.27 7.16 16.82
N GLY A 472 -2.81 7.09 18.07
CA GLY A 472 -3.57 6.50 19.16
C GLY A 472 -4.91 7.19 19.39
N ASP A 473 -4.94 8.52 19.37
CA ASP A 473 -6.17 9.30 19.51
C ASP A 473 -7.08 9.12 18.27
N ALA A 474 -6.50 9.15 17.06
CA ALA A 474 -7.26 8.93 15.83
C ALA A 474 -7.94 7.55 15.79
N ILE A 475 -7.22 6.49 16.16
CA ILE A 475 -7.79 5.14 16.28
C ILE A 475 -8.88 5.11 17.35
N ARG A 476 -8.63 5.70 18.52
CA ARG A 476 -9.60 5.72 19.63
C ARG A 476 -10.91 6.41 19.24
N ASP A 477 -10.82 7.55 18.58
CA ASP A 477 -11.98 8.34 18.15
C ASP A 477 -12.76 7.64 17.02
N ALA A 478 -12.05 7.05 16.05
CA ALA A 478 -12.67 6.28 14.97
C ALA A 478 -13.40 5.02 15.50
N GLU A 479 -12.77 4.29 16.42
CA GLU A 479 -13.37 3.11 17.06
C GLU A 479 -14.56 3.45 17.95
N GLN A 480 -14.48 4.55 18.71
CA GLN A 480 -15.61 5.04 19.49
C GLN A 480 -16.78 5.42 18.58
N ALA A 481 -16.52 6.10 17.46
CA ALA A 481 -17.54 6.42 16.47
C ALA A 481 -18.16 5.15 15.85
N LEU A 482 -17.37 4.11 15.58
CA LEU A 482 -17.86 2.83 15.06
C LEU A 482 -18.77 2.11 16.05
N GLN A 483 -18.41 2.15 17.34
CA GLN A 483 -19.22 1.57 18.42
C GLN A 483 -20.54 2.32 18.63
N ASP A 484 -20.53 3.64 18.49
CA ASP A 484 -21.70 4.51 18.71
C ASP A 484 -22.59 4.66 17.46
N GLU A 485 -22.19 4.11 16.31
CA GLU A 485 -22.93 4.23 15.05
C GLU A 485 -24.24 3.41 15.07
N GLU A 486 -25.37 4.11 15.24
CA GLU A 486 -26.72 3.56 15.14
C GLU A 486 -27.31 3.74 13.73
N ARG A 487 -26.74 3.06 12.74
CA ARG A 487 -27.18 3.14 11.34
C ARG A 487 -28.26 2.11 11.02
N PHE A 488 -29.33 2.51 10.32
CA PHE A 488 -30.29 1.59 9.69
C PHE A 488 -30.19 1.72 8.17
N GLN A 489 -30.06 0.61 7.45
CA GLN A 489 -29.98 0.60 5.99
C GLN A 489 -31.02 -0.34 5.40
N ILE A 490 -31.51 0.00 4.21
CA ILE A 490 -32.35 -0.86 3.38
C ILE A 490 -31.62 -1.05 2.07
N GLU A 491 -31.34 -2.29 1.72
CA GLU A 491 -30.61 -2.64 0.51
C GLU A 491 -31.48 -3.49 -0.40
N GLY A 492 -31.37 -3.26 -1.71
CA GLY A 492 -32.04 -4.05 -2.73
C GLY A 492 -31.00 -4.64 -3.68
N ILE A 493 -30.78 -5.94 -3.61
CA ILE A 493 -29.77 -6.64 -4.41
C ILE A 493 -30.47 -7.33 -5.59
N ILE A 494 -29.96 -7.07 -6.80
CA ILE A 494 -30.41 -7.69 -8.04
C ILE A 494 -29.26 -8.50 -8.62
N HIS A 495 -29.43 -9.83 -8.67
CA HIS A 495 -28.48 -10.73 -9.30
C HIS A 495 -28.86 -10.94 -10.77
N PHE A 496 -27.97 -10.54 -11.69
CA PHE A 496 -28.16 -10.66 -13.15
C PHE A 496 -27.66 -11.98 -13.72
#